data_AF-A0A2E6DEZ0-F1
#
_entry.id   AF-A0A2E6DEZ0-F1
#
_cell.length_a   1.000
_cell.length_b   1.000
_cell.length_c   1.000
_cell.angle_alpha   90.00
_cell.angle_beta   90.00
_cell.angle_gamma   90.00
#
_symmetry.space_group_name_H-M   'P 1'
#
loop_
_entity.id
_entity.type
_entity.pdbx_description
1 polymer ?
#
loop_
_entity_poly.entity_id
_entity_poly.type
_entity_poly.pdbx_seq_one_letter_code
_entity_poly.pdbx_strand_id
1 'polypeptide(L)' 'DLENQKQTEAETKWLLPHFPVVKPERTTTKVRVVFDASTNHKGLSLNDNIMKGINETGYLLKNSN' A
#
# COMPACT_ATOMS: atom_id res chain seq x y z
N ASP A 1 12.51 45.56 3.03
CA ASP A 1 12.63 44.10 2.94
C ASP A 1 11.26 43.50 2.74
N LEU A 2 10.97 43.12 1.49
CA LEU A 2 9.69 42.56 1.09
C LEU A 2 9.60 41.13 1.61
N GLU A 3 8.76 40.97 2.64
CA GLU A 3 8.38 39.72 3.26
C GLU A 3 7.81 38.79 2.19
N ASN A 4 8.61 37.79 1.82
CA ASN A 4 8.30 36.83 0.77
C ASN A 4 7.27 35.83 1.32
N GLN A 5 6.00 36.20 1.27
CA GLN A 5 4.88 35.35 1.65
C GLN A 5 4.78 34.18 0.66
N LYS A 6 5.45 33.06 0.99
CA LYS A 6 5.17 31.77 0.32
C LYS A 6 3.74 31.40 0.63
N GLN A 7 2.86 31.62 -0.34
CA GLN A 7 1.52 31.07 -0.38
C GLN A 7 1.66 29.55 -0.41
N THR A 8 1.45 28.90 0.74
CA THR A 8 1.42 27.44 0.84
C THR A 8 0.16 26.97 0.12
N GLU A 9 0.30 26.56 -1.14
CA GLU A 9 -0.70 25.72 -1.80
C GLU A 9 -1.09 24.60 -0.83
N ALA A 10 -2.40 24.36 -0.66
CA ALA A 10 -2.88 23.31 0.21
C ALA A 10 -2.29 21.98 -0.27
N GLU A 11 -1.32 21.46 0.49
CA GLU A 11 -0.64 20.22 0.16
C GLU A 11 -1.68 19.11 0.02
N THR A 12 -1.76 18.50 -1.16
CA THR A 12 -2.69 17.39 -1.39
C THR A 12 -2.21 16.19 -0.58
N LYS A 13 -3.00 15.81 0.43
CA LYS A 13 -2.70 14.67 1.31
C LYS A 13 -3.54 13.46 0.94
N TRP A 14 -2.87 12.32 0.83
CA TRP A 14 -3.50 11.02 0.63
C TRP A 14 -3.55 10.28 1.98
N LEU A 15 -4.76 9.91 2.41
CA LEU A 15 -4.96 9.09 3.60
C LEU A 15 -5.23 7.65 3.18
N LEU A 16 -4.47 6.71 3.74
CA LEU A 16 -4.70 5.27 3.57
C LEU A 16 -5.32 4.73 4.87
N PRO A 17 -6.61 4.33 4.85
CA PRO A 17 -7.23 3.66 5.98
C PRO A 17 -6.43 2.41 6.36
N HIS A 18 -6.25 2.19 7.66
CA HIS A 18 -5.53 1.02 8.18
C HIS A 18 -6.46 0.19 9.07
N PHE A 19 -6.34 -1.14 8.94
CA PHE A 19 -7.17 -2.10 9.67
C PHE A 19 -6.29 -3.18 10.32
N PRO A 20 -6.47 -3.47 11.61
CA PRO A 20 -5.77 -4.57 12.25
C PRO A 20 -6.41 -5.91 11.85
N VAL A 21 -5.60 -6.83 11.35
CA VAL A 21 -5.98 -8.23 11.16
C VAL A 21 -5.33 -9.06 12.25
N VAL A 22 -6.16 -9.64 13.12
CA VAL A 22 -5.72 -10.51 14.21
C VAL A 22 -5.76 -11.97 13.76
N LYS A 23 -4.63 -12.66 13.97
CA LYS A 23 -4.40 -14.08 13.69
C LYS A 23 -3.74 -14.73 14.91
N PRO A 24 -4.53 -15.16 15.91
CA PRO A 24 -4.03 -15.68 17.19
C PRO A 24 -3.07 -16.87 17.06
N GLU A 25 -3.23 -17.66 15.99
CA GLU A 25 -2.47 -18.85 15.64
C GLU A 25 -1.02 -18.57 15.17
N ARG A 26 -0.69 -17.31 14.84
CA ARG A 26 0.66 -16.92 14.43
C ARG A 26 1.59 -16.84 15.65
N THR A 27 2.74 -17.50 15.57
CA THR A 27 3.74 -17.54 16.66
C THR A 27 4.52 -16.24 16.80
N THR A 28 4.84 -15.56 15.70
CA THR A 28 5.68 -14.35 15.70
C THR A 28 4.87 -13.05 15.64
N THR A 29 3.90 -12.96 14.74
CA THR A 29 3.11 -11.74 14.49
C THR A 29 1.62 -12.03 14.48
N LYS A 30 1.00 -11.90 15.66
CA LYS A 30 -0.44 -12.13 15.87
C LYS A 30 -1.33 -11.03 15.29
N VAL A 31 -0.81 -9.83 15.08
CA VAL A 31 -1.56 -8.70 14.50
C VAL A 31 -0.77 -8.14 13.32
N ARG A 32 -1.43 -7.99 12.17
CA ARG A 32 -0.87 -7.32 10.99
C ARG A 32 -1.73 -6.13 10.64
N VAL A 33 -1.10 -5.00 10.33
CA VAL A 33 -1.78 -3.82 9.81
C VAL A 33 -1.96 -4.00 8.31
N VAL A 34 -3.19 -3.87 7.83
CA VAL A 34 -3.53 -3.88 6.40
C VAL A 34 -3.99 -2.49 6.00
N PHE A 35 -3.48 -1.99 4.88
CA PHE A 35 -3.90 -0.70 4.31
C PHE A 35 -4.89 -0.94 3.17
N ASP A 36 -5.96 -0.16 3.13
CA ASP A 36 -6.89 -0.19 1.99
C ASP A 36 -6.38 0.70 0.85
N ALA A 37 -5.58 0.07 -0.01
CA ALA A 37 -4.98 0.65 -1.19
C ALA A 37 -5.85 0.52 -2.46
N SER A 38 -7.11 0.07 -2.32
CA SER A 38 -8.03 -0.17 -3.45
C SER A 38 -8.80 1.07 -3.90
N THR A 39 -8.74 2.16 -3.12
CA THR A 39 -9.45 3.40 -3.42
C THR A 39 -9.03 3.95 -4.78
N ASN A 40 -10.00 4.16 -5.65
CA ASN A 40 -9.79 4.70 -6.99
C ASN A 40 -9.79 6.23 -6.96
N HIS A 41 -8.81 6.83 -7.63
CA HIS A 41 -8.79 8.23 -7.99
C HIS A 41 -8.38 8.38 -9.46
N LYS A 42 -9.20 9.09 -10.25
CA LYS A 42 -8.96 9.28 -11.70
C LYS A 42 -8.75 7.97 -12.47
N GLY A 43 -9.46 6.91 -12.07
CA GLY A 43 -9.37 5.61 -12.74
C GLY A 43 -8.20 4.74 -12.28
N LEU A 44 -7.39 5.19 -11.32
CA LEU A 44 -6.25 4.43 -10.80
C LEU A 44 -6.34 4.27 -9.28
N SER A 45 -5.95 3.10 -8.77
CA SER A 45 -5.71 2.86 -7.35
C SER A 45 -4.22 2.66 -7.09
N LEU A 46 -3.83 2.67 -5.81
CA LEU A 46 -2.45 2.35 -5.44
C LEU A 46 -2.13 0.89 -5.83
N ASN A 47 -3.08 -0.03 -5.67
CA ASN A 47 -2.93 -1.43 -6.10
C ASN A 47 -2.60 -1.59 -7.59
N ASP A 48 -3.12 -0.71 -8.45
CA ASP A 48 -2.85 -0.77 -9.91
C ASP A 48 -1.41 -0.36 -10.27
N ASN A 49 -0.78 0.44 -9.40
CA ASN A 49 0.54 1.03 -9.64
C ASN A 49 1.67 0.35 -8.85
N ILE A 50 1.34 -0.61 -7.97
CA ILE A 50 2.35 -1.39 -7.26
C ILE A 50 3.01 -2.36 -8.25
N MET A 51 4.34 -2.33 -8.32
CA MET A 51 5.12 -3.33 -9.04
C MET A 51 4.84 -4.72 -8.45
N LYS A 52 4.24 -5.60 -9.25
CA LYS A 52 4.03 -6.99 -8.85
C LYS A 52 5.39 -7.67 -8.73
N GLY A 53 5.73 -8.13 -7.53
CA GLY A 53 6.94 -8.91 -7.28
C GLY A 53 6.94 -10.24 -8.06
N ILE A 54 8.12 -10.84 -8.16
CA ILE A 54 8.31 -12.14 -8.82
C ILE A 54 7.49 -13.20 -8.08
N ASN A 55 6.64 -13.94 -8.79
CA ASN A 55 5.84 -15.03 -8.22
C ASN A 55 6.64 -16.34 -8.23
N GLU A 56 7.73 -16.41 -7.48
CA GLU A 56 8.66 -17.56 -7.45
C GLU A 56 7.94 -18.90 -7.20
N THR A 57 6.92 -18.92 -6.34
CA THR A 57 6.10 -20.11 -6.06
C THR A 57 5.33 -20.60 -7.28
N GLY A 58 4.80 -19.69 -8.11
CA GLY A 58 4.12 -20.06 -9.35
C GLY A 58 5.08 -20.56 -10.43
N TYR A 59 6.34 -20.13 -10.39
CA TYR A 59 7.37 -20.55 -11.33
C TYR A 59 7.92 -21.94 -11.00
N LEU A 60 8.16 -22.22 -9.72
CA LEU A 60 8.68 -23.51 -9.26
C LEU A 60 7.65 -24.64 -9.43
N LEU A 61 6.36 -24.39 -9.18
CA LEU A 61 5.31 -25.39 -9.35
C LEU A 61 5.04 -25.78 -10.81
N LYS A 62 5.34 -24.89 -11.77
CA LYS A 62 5.19 -25.18 -13.21
C LYS A 62 6.32 -26.01 -13.80
N ASN A 63 7.47 -26.04 -13.12
CA ASN A 63 8.70 -26.69 -13.59
C ASN A 63 9.12 -27.88 -12.71
N SER A 64 8.26 -28.30 -11.78
CA SER A 64 8.47 -29.52 -11.01
C SER A 64 7.99 -30.70 -11.86
N ASN A 65 8.93 -31.41 -12.50
CA ASN A 65 8.70 -32.73 -13.09
C ASN A 65 8.48 -33.77 -11.99
#